data_AF-A0A964W195-F1
#
_entry.id   AF-A0A964W195-F1
#
_cell.length_a   1.000
_cell.length_b   1.000
_cell.length_c   1.000
_cell.angle_alpha   90.00
_cell.angle_beta   90.00
_cell.angle_gamma   90.00
#
_symmetry.space_group_name_H-M   'P 1'
#
loop_
_entity.id
_entity.type
_entity.pdbx_description
1 polymer ?
#
loop_
_entity_poly.entity_id
_entity_poly.type
_entity_poly.pdbx_seq_one_letter_code
_entity_poly.pdbx_strand_id
1 'polypeptide(L)'
;MRKRYLVILVIVLILSFAGCSKSSTNIKTYLNSGAKIDTYAKDCMPAIDDLAKYQDISYKYNYVSTIMFETETITLNISYDEETYENEKKKLTEKYKFLNQKFVSNFDESKYYIPEYEFSMNSYNFKVVDQNGDYKAEYPKSFCIIGTSDEEKSVAYLYFYDFDLDYIEEYGDNPMANFVQKYFKYDF
;
A
#
# COMPACT_ATOMS: atom_id res chain seq x y z
N MET A 1 15.47 28.46 37.42
CA MET A 1 14.57 28.76 36.27
C MET A 1 15.04 28.13 34.97
N ARG A 2 16.30 28.36 34.51
CA ARG A 2 16.87 27.81 33.26
C ARG A 2 16.71 26.29 33.05
N LYS A 3 16.90 25.47 34.10
CA LYS A 3 16.71 24.00 34.05
C LYS A 3 15.25 23.57 33.82
N ARG A 4 14.25 24.35 34.30
CA ARG A 4 12.82 24.02 34.11
C ARG A 4 12.37 24.29 32.67
N TYR A 5 12.85 25.38 32.06
CA TYR A 5 12.59 25.67 30.64
C TYR A 5 13.23 24.64 29.71
N LEU A 6 14.42 24.15 30.04
CA LEU A 6 15.09 23.11 29.25
C LEU A 6 14.33 21.78 29.29
N VAL A 7 13.78 21.39 30.45
CA VAL A 7 12.91 20.20 30.57
C VAL A 7 11.62 20.37 29.78
N ILE A 8 10.97 21.53 29.85
CA ILE A 8 9.76 21.82 29.06
C ILE A 8 10.07 21.76 27.56
N LEU A 9 11.20 22.32 27.12
CA LEU A 9 11.62 22.33 25.72
C LEU A 9 11.89 20.90 25.22
N VAL A 10 12.53 20.05 26.05
CA VAL A 10 12.73 18.62 25.73
C VAL A 10 11.41 17.87 25.67
N ILE A 11 10.46 18.11 26.57
CA ILE A 11 9.14 17.47 26.54
C ILE A 11 8.36 17.89 25.29
N VAL A 12 8.37 19.19 24.96
CA VAL A 12 7.73 19.69 23.73
C VAL A 12 8.38 19.09 22.50
N LEU A 13 9.71 18.96 22.49
CA LEU A 13 10.45 18.32 21.39
C LEU A 13 10.06 16.83 21.24
N ILE A 14 9.98 16.09 22.34
CA ILE A 14 9.58 14.67 22.32
C ILE A 14 8.13 14.52 21.86
N LEU A 15 7.21 15.36 22.34
CA LEU A 15 5.81 15.35 21.92
C LEU A 15 5.63 15.78 20.46
N SER A 16 6.53 16.61 19.92
CA SER A 16 6.50 16.97 18.50
C SER A 16 6.96 15.81 17.60
N PHE A 17 7.74 14.86 18.11
CA PHE A 17 8.01 13.60 17.42
C PHE A 17 6.93 12.51 17.64
N ALA A 18 5.95 12.74 18.51
CA ALA A 18 4.82 11.81 18.66
C ALA A 18 3.91 11.91 17.43
N GLY A 19 4.05 10.95 16.51
CA GLY A 19 3.26 10.90 15.30
C GLY A 19 1.77 10.69 15.58
N CYS A 20 0.93 11.27 14.73
CA CYS A 20 -0.50 10.99 14.70
C CYS A 20 -0.76 9.82 13.75
N SER A 21 -1.54 8.84 14.20
CA SER A 21 -2.02 7.77 13.33
C SER A 21 -3.54 7.72 13.33
N LYS A 22 -4.13 7.49 12.15
CA LYS A 22 -5.56 7.26 11.98
C LYS A 22 -5.73 6.00 11.14
N SER A 23 -6.73 5.19 11.45
CA SER A 23 -7.14 4.08 10.59
C SER A 23 -8.65 4.08 10.41
N SER A 24 -9.11 3.49 9.32
CA SER A 24 -10.54 3.32 9.04
C SER A 24 -10.77 2.01 8.32
N THR A 25 -11.83 1.30 8.71
CA THR A 25 -12.34 0.11 8.00
C THR A 25 -13.74 0.36 7.43
N ASN A 26 -14.21 1.60 7.46
CA ASN A 26 -15.53 1.94 6.93
C ASN A 26 -15.48 2.01 5.41
N ILE A 27 -15.95 0.96 4.74
CA ILE A 27 -15.97 0.86 3.27
C ILE A 27 -16.59 2.08 2.56
N LYS A 28 -17.50 2.84 3.21
CA LYS A 28 -18.08 4.07 2.63
C LYS A 28 -17.06 5.18 2.38
N THR A 29 -15.87 5.10 3.00
CA THR A 29 -14.79 6.07 2.80
C THR A 29 -13.75 5.61 1.79
N TYR A 30 -13.88 4.39 1.25
CA TYR A 30 -12.98 3.86 0.23
C TYR A 30 -12.96 4.78 -1.01
N LEU A 31 -11.77 5.28 -1.36
CA LEU A 31 -11.52 6.25 -2.44
C LEU A 31 -12.37 7.54 -2.37
N ASN A 32 -12.96 7.82 -1.20
CA ASN A 32 -13.89 8.93 -0.97
C ASN A 32 -13.75 9.49 0.45
N SER A 33 -12.55 9.39 1.02
CA SER A 33 -12.22 9.91 2.34
C SER A 33 -11.87 11.41 2.31
N GLY A 34 -11.54 11.93 1.12
CA GLY A 34 -11.00 13.28 0.91
C GLY A 34 -9.50 13.39 1.19
N ALA A 35 -8.83 12.27 1.47
CA ALA A 35 -7.39 12.21 1.68
C ALA A 35 -6.62 12.25 0.35
N LYS A 36 -5.33 12.60 0.40
CA LYS A 36 -4.52 12.74 -0.83
C LYS A 36 -4.40 11.42 -1.57
N ILE A 37 -4.31 10.29 -0.84
CA ILE A 37 -4.22 8.96 -1.43
C ILE A 37 -5.38 8.65 -2.38
N ASP A 38 -6.59 9.20 -2.14
CA ASP A 38 -7.77 8.91 -2.96
C ASP A 38 -7.55 9.34 -4.42
N THR A 39 -6.81 10.43 -4.65
CA THR A 39 -6.49 10.93 -6.00
C THR A 39 -5.59 9.96 -6.75
N TYR A 40 -4.58 9.42 -6.08
CA TYR A 40 -3.58 8.56 -6.70
C TYR A 40 -4.06 7.11 -6.82
N ALA A 41 -4.87 6.65 -5.87
CA ALA A 41 -5.34 5.28 -5.80
C ALA A 41 -6.44 4.96 -6.83
N LYS A 42 -7.25 5.94 -7.22
CA LYS A 42 -8.39 5.75 -8.16
C LYS A 42 -8.00 5.16 -9.52
N ASP A 43 -6.79 5.45 -10.00
CA ASP A 43 -6.35 4.98 -11.31
C ASP A 43 -5.92 3.50 -11.28
N CYS A 44 -5.57 2.95 -10.11
CA CYS A 44 -5.24 1.53 -9.98
C CYS A 44 -6.35 0.70 -9.32
N MET A 45 -6.95 1.22 -8.25
CA MET A 45 -7.86 0.45 -7.42
C MET A 45 -9.27 0.36 -8.04
N PRO A 46 -9.98 -0.77 -7.92
CA PRO A 46 -11.29 -0.94 -8.54
C PRO A 46 -12.37 -0.08 -7.86
N ALA A 47 -13.33 0.43 -8.62
CA ALA A 47 -14.55 0.98 -8.03
C ALA A 47 -15.41 -0.18 -7.48
N ILE A 48 -16.07 0.03 -6.34
CA ILE A 48 -16.90 -1.01 -5.71
C ILE A 48 -18.06 -1.41 -6.63
N ASP A 49 -18.64 -0.45 -7.34
CA ASP A 49 -19.77 -0.67 -8.25
C ASP A 49 -19.39 -1.49 -9.51
N ASP A 50 -18.10 -1.56 -9.84
CA ASP A 50 -17.57 -2.34 -10.97
C ASP A 50 -17.17 -3.77 -10.57
N LEU A 51 -17.22 -4.11 -9.27
CA LEU A 51 -16.84 -5.44 -8.79
C LEU A 51 -17.88 -6.49 -9.21
N ALA A 52 -17.38 -7.67 -9.57
CA ALA A 52 -18.24 -8.85 -9.67
C ALA A 52 -18.89 -9.17 -8.31
N LYS A 53 -19.90 -10.04 -8.32
CA LYS A 53 -20.55 -10.50 -7.11
C LYS A 53 -19.52 -11.15 -6.18
N TYR A 54 -19.31 -10.57 -5.00
CA TYR A 54 -18.37 -11.05 -3.99
C TYR A 54 -19.10 -11.69 -2.81
N GLN A 55 -18.38 -12.54 -2.07
CA GLN A 55 -18.85 -13.14 -0.82
C GLN A 55 -18.59 -12.20 0.36
N ASP A 56 -17.38 -11.65 0.43
CA ASP A 56 -16.99 -10.68 1.45
C ASP A 56 -16.07 -9.60 0.86
N ILE A 57 -16.07 -8.44 1.51
CA ILE A 57 -15.22 -7.30 1.17
C ILE A 57 -14.68 -6.66 2.45
N SER A 58 -13.36 -6.60 2.55
CA SER A 58 -12.64 -6.01 3.67
C SER A 58 -11.83 -4.82 3.17
N TYR A 59 -11.96 -3.70 3.88
CA TYR A 59 -11.25 -2.48 3.59
C TYR A 59 -10.50 -1.98 4.81
N LYS A 60 -9.28 -1.48 4.58
CA LYS A 60 -8.48 -0.80 5.58
C LYS A 60 -7.73 0.37 4.97
N TYR A 61 -7.94 1.53 5.54
CA TYR A 61 -7.10 2.71 5.33
C TYR A 61 -6.25 2.95 6.58
N ASN A 62 -4.97 3.22 6.39
CA ASN A 62 -4.10 3.72 7.45
C ASN A 62 -3.43 5.01 7.03
N TYR A 63 -3.33 5.90 7.99
CA TYR A 63 -2.63 7.17 7.93
C TYR A 63 -1.64 7.23 9.09
N VAL A 64 -0.40 7.57 8.79
CA VAL A 64 0.61 7.89 9.79
C VAL A 64 1.28 9.18 9.39
N SER A 65 1.27 10.16 10.27
CA SER A 65 2.02 11.39 10.09
C SER A 65 2.92 11.63 11.28
N THR A 66 4.15 12.01 10.98
CA THR A 66 5.07 12.66 11.91
C THR A 66 5.38 14.06 11.37
N ILE A 67 6.17 14.87 12.09
CA ILE A 67 6.55 16.21 11.60
C ILE A 67 7.24 16.18 10.23
N MET A 68 7.93 15.09 9.90
CA MET A 68 8.78 15.01 8.73
C MET A 68 8.24 14.09 7.63
N PHE A 69 7.18 13.32 7.88
CA PHE A 69 6.72 12.28 6.96
C PHE A 69 5.21 12.09 7.05
N GLU A 70 4.57 11.83 5.90
CA GLU A 70 3.15 11.50 5.79
C GLU A 70 3.01 10.23 4.93
N THR A 71 2.54 9.15 5.55
CA THR A 71 2.33 7.86 4.90
C THR A 71 0.85 7.48 4.95
N GLU A 72 0.32 7.11 3.79
CA GLU A 72 -1.04 6.62 3.59
C GLU A 72 -1.01 5.23 2.93
N THR A 73 -1.91 4.35 3.37
CA THR A 73 -2.12 3.05 2.74
C THR A 73 -3.59 2.74 2.60
N ILE A 74 -3.96 2.07 1.51
CA ILE A 74 -5.27 1.45 1.32
C ILE A 74 -5.07 -0.04 1.07
N THR A 75 -5.86 -0.87 1.75
CA THR A 75 -6.06 -2.30 1.44
C THR A 75 -7.53 -2.50 1.13
N LEU A 76 -7.82 -3.15 0.01
CA LEU A 76 -9.13 -3.69 -0.33
C LEU A 76 -8.97 -5.17 -0.65
N ASN A 77 -9.50 -6.04 0.18
CA ASN A 77 -9.49 -7.49 -0.03
C ASN A 77 -10.91 -7.97 -0.32
N ILE A 78 -11.08 -8.71 -1.41
CA ILE A 78 -12.40 -9.17 -1.85
C ILE A 78 -12.32 -10.68 -2.02
N SER A 79 -13.23 -11.41 -1.38
CA SER A 79 -13.36 -12.85 -1.55
C SER A 79 -14.55 -13.18 -2.44
N TYR A 80 -14.42 -14.24 -3.21
CA TYR A 80 -15.38 -14.66 -4.22
C TYR A 80 -15.71 -16.15 -4.07
N ASP A 81 -16.78 -16.59 -4.72
CA ASP A 81 -16.90 -18.00 -5.05
C ASP A 81 -15.85 -18.41 -6.09
N GLU A 82 -15.60 -19.72 -6.21
CA GLU A 82 -14.52 -20.25 -7.04
C GLU A 82 -14.64 -19.86 -8.52
N GLU A 83 -15.84 -19.91 -9.09
CA GLU A 83 -16.05 -19.54 -10.51
C GLU A 83 -15.77 -18.06 -10.74
N THR A 84 -16.26 -17.20 -9.85
CA THR A 84 -16.05 -15.76 -9.95
C THR A 84 -14.58 -15.40 -9.70
N TYR A 85 -13.93 -16.03 -8.72
CA TYR A 85 -12.50 -15.84 -8.45
C TYR A 85 -11.64 -16.12 -9.67
N GLU A 86 -11.82 -17.26 -10.33
CA GLU A 86 -11.03 -17.63 -11.51
C GLU A 86 -11.23 -16.63 -12.66
N ASN A 87 -12.43 -16.07 -12.79
CA ASN A 87 -12.72 -15.04 -13.79
C ASN A 87 -12.07 -13.69 -13.43
N GLU A 88 -12.19 -13.23 -12.18
CA GLU A 88 -11.55 -11.99 -11.73
C GLU A 88 -10.03 -12.08 -11.81
N LYS A 89 -9.44 -13.23 -11.43
CA LYS A 89 -8.00 -13.49 -11.54
C LYS A 89 -7.49 -13.37 -12.98
N LYS A 90 -8.23 -13.86 -13.97
CA LYS A 90 -7.88 -13.72 -15.40
C LYS A 90 -7.91 -12.26 -15.86
N LYS A 91 -8.95 -11.51 -15.48
CA LYS A 91 -9.11 -10.09 -15.80
C LYS A 91 -7.95 -9.23 -15.29
N LEU A 92 -7.29 -9.63 -14.19
CA LEU A 92 -6.13 -8.91 -13.68
C LEU A 92 -5.02 -8.77 -14.74
N THR A 93 -4.77 -9.81 -15.52
CA THR A 93 -3.74 -9.80 -16.57
C THR A 93 -4.11 -8.98 -17.79
N GLU A 94 -5.41 -8.77 -18.01
CA GLU A 94 -5.94 -7.94 -19.10
C GLU A 94 -5.94 -6.47 -18.72
N LYS A 95 -6.25 -6.17 -17.44
CA LYS A 95 -6.40 -4.81 -16.92
C LYS A 95 -5.07 -4.20 -16.49
N TYR A 96 -4.21 -4.99 -15.85
CA TYR A 96 -2.98 -4.50 -15.24
C TYR A 96 -1.75 -4.97 -16.00
N LYS A 97 -0.81 -4.04 -16.17
CA LYS A 97 0.57 -4.37 -16.50
C LYS A 97 1.32 -4.52 -15.18
N PHE A 98 2.10 -5.58 -15.03
CA PHE A 98 2.91 -5.81 -13.84
C PHE A 98 4.38 -5.57 -14.13
N LEU A 99 5.13 -5.16 -13.11
CA LEU A 99 6.58 -5.13 -13.20
C LEU A 99 7.10 -6.56 -13.43
N ASN A 100 8.19 -6.66 -14.18
CA ASN A 100 8.85 -7.94 -14.52
C ASN A 100 10.32 -7.99 -14.09
N GLN A 101 10.79 -6.94 -13.41
CA GLN A 101 12.14 -6.79 -12.89
C GLN A 101 12.13 -5.81 -11.72
N LYS A 102 13.21 -5.83 -10.93
CA LYS A 102 13.42 -4.84 -9.88
C LYS A 102 13.49 -3.43 -10.47
N PHE A 103 13.02 -2.44 -9.74
CA PHE A 103 13.10 -1.04 -10.15
C PHE A 103 14.25 -0.35 -9.43
N VAL A 104 15.37 -0.14 -10.15
CA VAL A 104 16.57 0.52 -9.63
C VAL A 104 16.31 2.02 -9.46
N SER A 105 16.89 2.64 -8.43
CA SER A 105 16.81 4.08 -8.26
C SER A 105 17.60 4.83 -9.34
N ASN A 106 17.04 5.93 -9.82
CA ASN A 106 17.74 6.88 -10.69
C ASN A 106 18.64 7.88 -9.93
N PHE A 107 18.60 7.90 -8.59
CA PHE A 107 19.46 8.74 -7.75
C PHE A 107 20.69 7.98 -7.24
N ASP A 108 20.51 6.71 -6.87
CA ASP A 108 21.57 5.81 -6.43
C ASP A 108 21.37 4.41 -7.04
N GLU A 109 22.14 4.08 -8.07
CA GLU A 109 22.03 2.80 -8.79
C GLU A 109 22.34 1.57 -7.92
N SER A 110 22.91 1.75 -6.71
CA SER A 110 23.09 0.67 -5.73
C SER A 110 21.85 0.39 -4.89
N LYS A 111 20.77 1.16 -5.09
CA LYS A 111 19.51 1.07 -4.35
C LYS A 111 18.35 0.77 -5.28
N TYR A 112 17.27 0.25 -4.72
CA TYR A 112 16.03 -0.02 -5.43
C TYR A 112 14.88 0.80 -4.88
N TYR A 113 14.05 1.30 -5.79
CA TYR A 113 12.71 1.76 -5.45
C TYR A 113 11.79 0.56 -5.21
N ILE A 114 11.90 -0.48 -6.04
CA ILE A 114 11.15 -1.73 -5.88
C ILE A 114 12.15 -2.90 -5.92
N PRO A 115 12.58 -3.43 -4.75
CA PRO A 115 13.59 -4.48 -4.67
C PRO A 115 13.05 -5.86 -5.03
N GLU A 116 11.73 -6.07 -4.94
CA GLU A 116 11.03 -7.29 -5.37
C GLU A 116 9.74 -6.88 -6.08
N TYR A 117 9.48 -7.44 -7.26
CA TYR A 117 8.27 -7.09 -8.03
C TYR A 117 7.20 -8.20 -7.94
N GLU A 118 7.58 -9.39 -7.50
CA GLU A 118 6.70 -10.49 -7.12
C GLU A 118 7.20 -11.07 -5.79
N PHE A 119 6.28 -11.34 -4.86
CA PHE A 119 6.59 -11.89 -3.55
C PHE A 119 5.37 -12.61 -2.98
N SER A 120 5.58 -13.48 -1.99
CA SER A 120 4.49 -14.18 -1.31
C SER A 120 4.46 -13.81 0.17
N MET A 121 3.27 -13.74 0.75
CA MET A 121 3.06 -13.53 2.17
C MET A 121 1.78 -14.26 2.59
N ASN A 122 1.88 -15.11 3.61
CA ASN A 122 0.81 -16.04 4.00
C ASN A 122 0.32 -16.86 2.79
N SER A 123 -0.98 -16.87 2.51
CA SER A 123 -1.58 -17.58 1.36
C SER A 123 -1.59 -16.75 0.06
N TYR A 124 -1.10 -15.51 0.08
CA TYR A 124 -1.18 -14.59 -1.06
C TYR A 124 0.12 -14.53 -1.86
N ASN A 125 -0.05 -14.48 -3.18
CA ASN A 125 1.01 -14.11 -4.12
C ASN A 125 0.75 -12.70 -4.63
N PHE A 126 1.70 -11.79 -4.38
CA PHE A 126 1.62 -10.38 -4.72
C PHE A 126 2.49 -10.02 -5.91
N LYS A 127 2.00 -9.08 -6.72
CA LYS A 127 2.73 -8.47 -7.82
C LYS A 127 2.60 -6.96 -7.79
N VAL A 128 3.69 -6.25 -8.06
CA VAL A 128 3.70 -4.79 -8.17
C VAL A 128 3.20 -4.38 -9.56
N VAL A 129 2.19 -3.51 -9.60
CA VAL A 129 1.60 -3.00 -10.84
C VAL A 129 2.55 -1.99 -11.46
N ASP A 130 2.88 -2.16 -12.75
CA ASP A 130 3.61 -1.21 -13.60
C ASP A 130 2.67 -0.10 -14.10
N GLN A 131 3.24 1.05 -14.45
CA GLN A 131 2.48 2.14 -15.08
C GLN A 131 1.85 1.66 -16.40
N ASN A 132 0.57 1.99 -16.61
CA ASN A 132 -0.18 1.65 -17.81
C ASN A 132 -1.37 2.59 -18.03
N GLY A 133 -1.56 3.07 -19.26
CA GLY A 133 -2.66 3.98 -19.61
C GLY A 133 -2.63 5.25 -18.76
N ASP A 134 -3.72 5.47 -18.02
CA ASP A 134 -3.88 6.62 -17.12
C ASP A 134 -3.18 6.42 -15.77
N TYR A 135 -2.90 5.17 -15.36
CA TYR A 135 -2.20 4.88 -14.12
C TYR A 135 -0.71 5.20 -14.22
N LYS A 136 -0.26 6.13 -13.36
CA LYS A 136 1.15 6.51 -13.22
C LYS A 136 1.65 6.18 -11.82
N ALA A 137 2.55 5.19 -11.75
CA ALA A 137 3.27 4.90 -10.53
C ALA A 137 4.46 5.86 -10.36
N GLU A 138 4.70 6.33 -9.14
CA GLU A 138 5.89 7.09 -8.77
C GLU A 138 6.69 6.29 -7.75
N TYR A 139 7.43 5.27 -8.18
CA TYR A 139 8.16 4.44 -7.23
C TYR A 139 9.28 5.21 -6.51
N PRO A 140 9.48 5.00 -5.19
CA PRO A 140 8.69 4.15 -4.29
C PRO A 140 7.56 4.91 -3.57
N LYS A 141 7.33 6.17 -3.96
CA LYS A 141 6.45 7.12 -3.28
C LYS A 141 4.97 6.83 -3.45
N SER A 142 4.53 6.41 -4.63
CA SER A 142 3.13 6.07 -4.89
C SER A 142 3.03 4.88 -5.83
N PHE A 143 2.46 3.78 -5.35
CA PHE A 143 2.34 2.58 -6.17
C PHE A 143 1.29 1.59 -5.68
N CYS A 144 0.93 0.69 -6.58
CA CYS A 144 -0.12 -0.28 -6.41
C CYS A 144 0.46 -1.71 -6.43
N ILE A 145 -0.07 -2.56 -5.56
CA ILE A 145 0.29 -3.98 -5.45
C ILE A 145 -1.01 -4.77 -5.51
N ILE A 146 -1.02 -5.86 -6.27
CA ILE A 146 -2.17 -6.77 -6.35
C ILE A 146 -1.76 -8.15 -5.88
N GLY A 147 -2.51 -8.69 -4.92
CA GLY A 147 -2.37 -10.03 -4.38
C GLY A 147 -3.51 -10.93 -4.84
N THR A 148 -3.21 -12.22 -5.02
CA THR A 148 -4.22 -13.26 -5.24
C THR A 148 -3.96 -14.43 -4.31
N SER A 149 -5.03 -15.00 -3.74
CA SER A 149 -4.97 -16.21 -2.91
C SER A 149 -5.89 -17.27 -3.49
N ASP A 150 -5.31 -18.39 -3.92
CA ASP A 150 -6.07 -19.54 -4.44
C ASP A 150 -6.78 -20.31 -3.32
N GLU A 151 -6.26 -20.20 -2.09
CA GLU A 151 -6.82 -20.79 -0.87
C GLU A 151 -8.05 -20.01 -0.38
N GLU A 152 -7.91 -18.68 -0.29
CA GLU A 152 -8.97 -17.77 0.19
C GLU A 152 -9.95 -17.34 -0.91
N LYS A 153 -9.69 -17.72 -2.16
CA LYS A 153 -10.43 -17.30 -3.36
C LYS A 153 -10.62 -15.77 -3.39
N SER A 154 -9.53 -15.06 -3.13
CA SER A 154 -9.55 -13.62 -2.90
C SER A 154 -8.54 -12.85 -3.73
N VAL A 155 -8.88 -11.60 -4.01
CA VAL A 155 -8.02 -10.62 -4.65
C VAL A 155 -7.83 -9.44 -3.70
N ALA A 156 -6.57 -9.16 -3.38
CA ALA A 156 -6.17 -8.04 -2.53
C ALA A 156 -5.58 -6.92 -3.39
N TYR A 157 -6.15 -5.72 -3.30
CA TYR A 157 -5.62 -4.51 -3.91
C TYR A 157 -5.02 -3.64 -2.80
N LEU A 158 -3.75 -3.29 -2.97
CA LEU A 158 -2.99 -2.48 -2.03
C LEU A 158 -2.51 -1.22 -2.74
N TYR A 159 -2.67 -0.07 -2.10
CA TYR A 159 -2.10 1.19 -2.56
C TYR A 159 -1.27 1.84 -1.46
N PHE A 160 -0.07 2.28 -1.81
CA PHE A 160 0.86 2.98 -0.93
C PHE A 160 1.07 4.41 -1.41
N TYR A 161 1.13 5.35 -0.47
CA TYR A 161 1.52 6.73 -0.72
C TYR A 161 2.40 7.27 0.42
N ASP A 162 3.59 7.76 0.09
CA ASP A 162 4.49 8.51 0.95
C ASP A 162 5.37 9.42 0.10
N PHE A 163 5.21 10.73 0.23
CA PHE A 163 5.89 11.69 -0.65
C PHE A 163 7.39 11.82 -0.38
N ASP A 164 7.86 11.35 0.78
CA ASP A 164 9.24 11.50 1.25
C ASP A 164 9.99 10.15 1.28
N LEU A 165 9.37 9.06 0.81
CA LEU A 165 10.06 7.79 0.72
C LEU A 165 11.07 7.80 -0.43
N ASP A 166 12.36 7.65 -0.11
CA ASP A 166 13.44 7.61 -1.10
C ASP A 166 13.67 6.19 -1.64
N TYR A 167 13.72 5.18 -0.77
CA TYR A 167 14.00 3.78 -1.14
C TYR A 167 13.22 2.81 -0.25
N ILE A 168 12.93 1.63 -0.79
CA ILE A 168 12.50 0.50 0.04
C ILE A 168 13.75 -0.24 0.51
N GLU A 169 13.88 -0.40 1.82
CA GLU A 169 15.05 -1.03 2.42
C GLU A 169 15.13 -2.52 2.08
N GLU A 170 16.30 -2.98 1.63
CA GLU A 170 16.59 -4.38 1.34
C GLU A 170 17.03 -5.17 2.59
N TYR A 171 16.29 -5.05 3.70
CA TYR A 171 16.61 -5.81 4.90
C TYR A 171 15.84 -7.15 4.95
N GLY A 172 16.61 -8.23 5.12
CA GLY A 172 16.09 -9.59 5.25
C GLY A 172 15.79 -10.27 3.91
N ASP A 173 15.21 -11.47 3.99
CA ASP A 173 15.04 -12.34 2.83
C ASP A 173 13.82 -11.98 1.95
N ASN A 174 12.93 -11.09 2.42
CA ASN A 174 11.69 -10.70 1.73
C ASN A 174 11.36 -9.19 1.95
N PRO A 175 12.16 -8.25 1.43
CA PRO A 175 11.97 -6.82 1.63
C PRO A 175 10.55 -6.31 1.32
N MET A 176 9.88 -6.81 0.27
CA MET A 176 8.52 -6.33 -0.04
C MET A 176 7.46 -6.89 0.89
N ALA A 177 7.58 -8.14 1.35
CA ALA A 177 6.70 -8.69 2.37
C ALA A 177 6.85 -7.91 3.70
N ASN A 178 8.10 -7.63 4.09
CA ASN A 178 8.41 -6.81 5.27
C ASN A 178 7.85 -5.38 5.14
N PHE A 179 7.96 -4.78 3.95
CA PHE A 179 7.37 -3.48 3.63
C PHE A 179 5.85 -3.51 3.79
N VAL A 180 5.16 -4.49 3.19
CA VAL A 180 3.70 -4.62 3.30
C VAL A 180 3.28 -4.76 4.76
N GLN A 181 3.94 -5.64 5.52
CA GLN A 181 3.65 -5.85 6.94
C GLN A 181 3.81 -4.57 7.76
N LYS A 182 4.89 -3.82 7.53
CA LYS A 182 5.21 -2.57 8.26
C LYS A 182 4.18 -1.47 8.02
N TYR A 183 3.80 -1.24 6.77
CA TYR A 183 3.02 -0.06 6.37
C TYR A 183 1.51 -0.31 6.30
N PHE A 184 1.06 -1.44 5.76
CA PHE A 184 -0.36 -1.71 5.56
C PHE A 184 -1.04 -2.23 6.84
N LYS A 185 -0.26 -2.86 7.74
CA LYS A 185 -0.75 -3.37 9.03
C LYS A 185 -2.06 -4.18 8.88
N TYR A 186 -2.19 -4.93 7.80
CA TYR A 186 -3.36 -5.73 7.47
C TYR A 186 -3.04 -7.21 7.73
N ASP A 187 -4.03 -7.96 8.19
CA ASP A 187 -3.91 -9.39 8.49
C ASP A 187 -4.43 -10.16 7.27
N PHE A 188 -3.49 -10.74 6.51
CA PHE A 188 -3.74 -11.40 5.22
C PHE A 188 -3.95 -12.90 5.39
#